data_AF-A0A380FIK2-F1
#
_entry.id   AF-A0A380FIK2-F1
#
_cell.length_a   1.000
_cell.length_b   1.000
_cell.length_c   1.000
_cell.angle_alpha   90.00
_cell.angle_beta   90.00
_cell.angle_gamma   90.00
#
_symmetry.space_group_name_H-M   'P 1'
#
loop_
_entity.id
_entity.type
_entity.pdbx_description
1 polymer ?
#
loop_
_entity_poly.entity_id
_entity_poly.type
_entity_poly.pdbx_seq_one_letter_code
_entity_poly.pdbx_strand_id
1 'polypeptide(L)' 'MKSRITNILNIEKPIIQGPMSWLTDAQFVAAVSEAGGLGFLGPNGGSALITRSVTDTIERFRQEIKKN' A
#
# COMPACT_ATOMS: atom_id res chain seq x y z
N MET A 1 -13.33 10.70 -12.82
CA MET A 1 -13.26 10.15 -14.20
C MET A 1 -13.32 8.64 -14.10
N LYS A 2 -14.35 7.99 -14.65
CA LYS A 2 -14.46 6.52 -14.63
C LYS A 2 -13.74 5.92 -15.84
N SER A 3 -13.10 4.77 -15.66
CA SER A 3 -12.34 4.06 -16.68
C SER A 3 -12.51 2.54 -16.53
N ARG A 4 -11.98 1.75 -17.48
CA ARG A 4 -11.98 0.29 -17.35
C ARG A 4 -11.27 -0.18 -16.07
N ILE A 5 -10.18 0.49 -15.69
CA ILE A 5 -9.37 0.10 -14.53
C ILE A 5 -10.08 0.39 -13.20
N THR A 6 -10.85 1.48 -13.11
CA THR A 6 -11.64 1.80 -11.90
C THR A 6 -12.70 0.73 -11.61
N ASN A 7 -13.29 0.14 -12.65
CA ASN A 7 -14.29 -0.93 -12.50
C ASN A 7 -13.65 -2.27 -12.09
N ILE A 8 -12.48 -2.61 -12.65
CA ILE A 8 -11.76 -3.85 -12.33
C ILE A 8 -11.24 -3.84 -10.89
N LEU A 9 -10.67 -2.71 -10.47
CA LEU A 9 -10.03 -2.58 -9.15
C LEU A 9 -10.99 -2.08 -8.06
N ASN A 10 -12.24 -1.76 -8.42
CA ASN A 10 -13.24 -1.20 -7.51
C ASN A 10 -12.76 0.07 -6.76
N ILE A 11 -12.23 1.04 -7.51
CA ILE A 11 -11.75 2.33 -7.00
C ILE A 11 -12.47 3.49 -7.72
N GLU A 12 -12.51 4.67 -7.12
CA GLU A 12 -13.23 5.82 -7.67
C GLU A 12 -12.44 6.61 -8.72
N LYS A 13 -11.11 6.67 -8.52
CA LYS A 13 -10.18 7.43 -9.33
C LYS A 13 -9.19 6.46 -9.98
N PRO A 14 -8.80 6.69 -11.25
CA PRO A 14 -7.82 5.86 -11.94
C PRO A 14 -6.38 6.18 -11.46
N ILE A 15 -6.19 6.25 -10.15
CA ILE A 15 -4.93 6.59 -9.49
C ILE A 15 -4.49 5.36 -8.70
N ILE A 16 -3.29 4.90 -9.01
CA ILE A 16 -2.63 3.79 -8.32
C ILE A 16 -1.34 4.33 -7.75
N GLN A 17 -1.15 4.22 -6.44
CA GLN A 17 0.09 4.61 -5.79
C GLN A 17 1.17 3.55 -6.08
N GLY A 18 2.33 3.99 -6.57
CA GLY A 18 3.45 3.10 -6.89
C GLY A 18 4.16 2.62 -5.62
N PRO A 19 4.53 1.33 -5.49
CA PRO A 19 5.22 0.82 -4.32
C PRO A 19 6.57 1.52 -4.14
N MET A 20 6.84 2.03 -2.94
CA MET A 20 8.12 2.65 -2.60
C MET A 20 8.60 2.06 -1.29
N SER A 21 9.78 1.43 -1.31
CA SER A 21 10.38 0.92 -0.08
C SER A 21 10.55 2.04 0.95
N TRP A 22 10.29 1.69 2.22
CA TRP A 22 10.38 2.57 3.38
C TRP A 22 9.36 3.72 3.46
N LEU A 23 8.80 4.18 2.33
CA LEU A 23 7.86 5.31 2.28
C LEU A 23 6.39 4.88 2.30
N THR A 24 6.05 3.71 1.77
CA THR A 24 4.65 3.24 1.75
C THR A 24 4.29 2.57 3.06
N ASP A 25 3.89 3.34 4.07
CA ASP A 25 3.33 2.80 5.31
C ASP A 25 1.79 2.61 5.22
N ALA A 26 1.21 2.00 6.25
CA ALA A 26 -0.23 1.75 6.29
C ALA A 26 -1.10 3.03 6.30
N GLN A 27 -0.59 4.14 6.84
CA GLN A 27 -1.34 5.40 6.85
C GLN A 27 -1.39 6.02 5.46
N PHE A 28 -0.28 5.99 4.72
CA PHE A 28 -0.23 6.50 3.35
C PHE A 28 -1.09 5.65 2.41
N VAL A 29 -1.03 4.31 2.53
CA VAL A 29 -1.87 3.39 1.76
C VAL A 29 -3.36 3.62 2.04
N ALA A 30 -3.73 3.80 3.31
CA ALA A 30 -5.11 4.11 3.68
C ALA A 30 -5.56 5.47 3.15
N ALA A 31 -4.74 6.52 3.29
CA ALA A 31 -5.07 7.86 2.78
C ALA A 31 -5.32 7.86 1.26
N VAL A 32 -4.54 7.09 0.48
CA VAL A 32 -4.79 6.91 -0.96
C VAL A 32 -6.12 6.20 -1.20
N SER A 33 -6.43 5.19 -0.40
CA SER A 33 -7.66 4.39 -0.51
C SER A 33 -8.91 5.22 -0.16
N GLU A 34 -8.85 5.98 0.93
CA GLU A 34 -9.88 6.95 1.36
C GLU A 34 -10.08 8.07 0.33
N ALA A 35 -9.00 8.50 -0.33
CA ALA A 35 -9.09 9.43 -1.45
C ALA A 35 -9.71 8.81 -2.71
N GLY A 36 -10.07 7.53 -2.70
CA GLY A 36 -10.71 6.81 -3.81
C GLY A 36 -9.75 6.23 -4.84
N GLY A 37 -8.45 6.13 -4.54
CA GLY A 37 -7.45 5.46 -5.36
C GLY A 37 -7.10 4.05 -4.84
N LEU A 38 -6.14 3.39 -5.48
CA LEU A 38 -5.57 2.13 -4.98
C LEU A 38 -4.22 2.40 -4.29
N GLY A 39 -4.16 2.16 -2.98
CA GLY A 39 -2.91 2.17 -2.21
C GLY A 39 -2.14 0.85 -2.35
N PHE A 40 -0.81 0.91 -2.29
CA PHE A 40 0.08 -0.24 -2.44
C PHE A 40 1.18 -0.24 -1.36
N LEU A 41 1.19 -1.29 -0.54
CA LEU A 41 2.23 -1.51 0.46
C LEU A 41 3.46 -2.18 -0.18
N GLY A 42 4.55 -1.43 -0.33
CA GLY A 42 5.82 -1.91 -0.84
C GLY A 42 6.65 -2.68 0.19
N PRO A 43 7.64 -3.49 -0.24
CA PRO A 43 8.57 -4.17 0.66
C PRO A 43 9.26 -3.16 1.59
N ASN A 44 9.29 -3.47 2.89
CA ASN A 44 9.81 -2.57 3.94
C ASN A 44 9.02 -1.27 4.13
N GLY A 45 7.78 -1.18 3.64
CA GLY A 45 6.90 -0.04 3.86
C GLY A 45 6.76 0.34 5.33
N GLY A 46 7.00 1.61 5.67
CA GLY A 46 6.96 2.12 7.06
C GLY A 46 8.07 1.61 7.98
N SER A 47 9.05 0.84 7.48
CA SER A 47 10.14 0.31 8.29
C SER A 47 11.42 1.11 8.13
N ALA A 48 12.16 1.34 9.23
CA ALA A 48 13.52 1.89 9.17
C ALA A 48 14.60 0.81 8.99
N LEU A 49 14.22 -0.48 8.98
CA LEU A 49 15.14 -1.59 9.01
C LEU A 49 15.13 -2.37 7.70
N ILE A 50 16.31 -2.73 7.20
CA ILE A 50 16.45 -3.64 6.06
C ILE A 50 15.99 -5.03 6.49
N THR A 51 14.99 -5.55 5.80
CA THR A 51 14.51 -6.91 6.01
C THR A 51 15.37 -7.88 5.18
N ARG A 52 15.84 -8.96 5.80
CA ARG A 52 16.81 -9.90 5.18
C ARG A 52 16.19 -11.23 4.73
N SER A 53 14.92 -11.45 5.06
CA SER A 53 14.16 -12.67 4.79
C SER A 53 12.76 -12.32 4.31
N VAL A 54 12.21 -13.14 3.40
CA VAL A 54 10.83 -13.01 2.91
C VAL A 54 9.83 -13.16 4.06
N THR A 55 10.10 -14.07 5.01
CA THR A 55 9.24 -14.30 6.18
C THR A 55 9.11 -13.05 7.03
N ASP A 56 10.23 -12.36 7.27
CA ASP A 56 10.25 -11.13 8.05
C ASP A 56 9.47 -10.01 7.33
N THR A 57 9.53 -9.95 6.00
CA THR A 57 8.76 -8.98 5.20
C THR A 57 7.27 -9.25 5.33
N ILE A 58 6.85 -10.52 5.26
CA ILE A 58 5.45 -10.92 5.43
C ILE A 58 4.94 -10.55 6.82
N GLU A 59 5.69 -10.85 7.88
CA GLU A 59 5.26 -10.48 9.24
C GLU A 59 5.14 -8.98 9.41
N ARG A 60 6.07 -8.21 8.85
CA ARG A 60 5.99 -6.75 8.89
C ARG A 60 4.79 -6.22 8.14
N PHE A 61 4.46 -6.77 6.98
CA PHE A 61 3.24 -6.40 6.25
C PHE A 61 2.00 -6.63 7.10
N ARG A 62 1.92 -7.77 7.81
CA ARG A 62 0.81 -8.03 8.74
C ARG A 62 0.75 -7.01 9.87
N GLN A 63 1.89 -6.55 10.38
CA GLN A 63 1.91 -5.50 11.41
C GLN A 63 1.49 -4.14 10.86
N GLU A 64 1.93 -3.76 9.66
CA GLU A 64 1.49 -2.52 9.02
C GLU A 64 -0.02 -2.51 8.79
N ILE A 65 -0.58 -3.59 8.24
CA ILE A 65 -2.03 -3.68 7.96
C ILE A 65 -2.87 -3.50 9.23
N LYS A 66 -2.38 -3.92 10.41
CA LYS A 66 -3.10 -3.78 11.70
C LYS A 66 -3.11 -2.36 12.28
N LYS A 67 -2.36 -1.42 11.70
CA LYS A 67 -2.30 -0.03 12.20
C LYS A 67 -3.50 0.82 11.78
N ASN A 68 -4.29 0.33 10.82
CA ASN A 68 -5.54 0.92 10.33
C ASN A 68 -6.67 -0.11 10.42
#